data_AF-A0A4R4VAF9-F1
#
_entry.id   AF-A0A4R4VAF9-F1
#
_cell.length_a   1.000
_cell.length_b   1.000
_cell.length_c   1.000
_cell.angle_alpha   90.00
_cell.angle_beta   90.00
_cell.angle_gamma   90.00
#
_symmetry.space_group_name_H-M   'P 1'
#
loop_
_entity.id
_entity.type
_entity.pdbx_description
1 polymer ?
#
loop_
_entity_poly.entity_id
_entity_poly.type
_entity_poly.pdbx_seq_one_letter_code
_entity_poly.pdbx_strand_id
1 'polypeptide(L)'
;MRILIAILACAALACSATLTAVAAPPASPARPAEPSSAAGFGWPLAPPPAVARPFEAPDSAFGPGHRGVDLVGEAGQPVLAAADGVVVHAGWLVDRAVVSVEHAGGLRTSYEPVAPAVAAGDQVARGQVLGHLEPGHPGCAAPACLHWGLREGERYRDPLELVAPGRVRLLPW
;
A
#
# COMPACT_ATOMS: atom_id res chain seq x y z
N MET A 1 -71.18 2.92 -51.26
CA MET A 1 -71.44 3.52 -49.93
C MET A 1 -70.08 3.68 -49.26
N ARG A 2 -69.41 4.81 -49.52
CA ARG A 2 -69.25 5.95 -48.61
C ARG A 2 -68.13 5.76 -47.56
N ILE A 3 -67.07 6.59 -47.70
CA ILE A 3 -66.49 7.45 -46.62
C ILE A 3 -65.55 6.71 -45.63
N LEU A 4 -64.34 7.14 -45.22
CA LEU A 4 -63.64 8.43 -45.20
C LEU A 4 -62.11 8.22 -45.05
N ILE A 5 -61.37 9.24 -45.50
CA ILE A 5 -59.95 9.52 -45.30
C ILE A 5 -59.68 9.96 -43.84
N ALA A 6 -58.56 9.54 -43.25
CA ALA A 6 -57.95 10.24 -42.11
C ALA A 6 -56.43 10.23 -42.25
N ILE A 7 -55.88 11.36 -42.68
CA ILE A 7 -54.45 11.66 -42.73
C ILE A 7 -54.03 12.06 -41.31
N LEU A 8 -53.18 11.24 -40.66
CA LEU A 8 -52.55 11.62 -39.40
C LEU A 8 -51.15 12.14 -39.69
N ALA A 9 -50.99 13.47 -39.65
CA ALA A 9 -49.70 14.13 -39.73
C ALA A 9 -48.99 14.02 -38.37
N CYS A 10 -47.93 13.22 -38.31
CA CYS A 10 -47.07 13.11 -37.14
C CYS A 10 -45.92 14.13 -37.29
N ALA A 11 -45.98 15.21 -36.52
CA ALA A 11 -44.95 16.24 -36.49
C ALA A 11 -43.68 15.68 -35.82
N ALA A 12 -42.59 15.57 -36.58
CA ALA A 12 -41.27 15.23 -36.06
C ALA A 12 -40.61 16.50 -35.51
N LEU A 13 -40.55 16.64 -34.18
CA LEU A 13 -39.73 17.65 -33.51
C LEU A 13 -38.28 17.16 -33.49
N ALA A 14 -37.43 17.72 -34.36
CA ALA A 14 -35.99 17.48 -34.32
C ALA A 14 -35.35 18.38 -33.26
N CYS A 15 -34.95 17.79 -32.13
CA CYS A 15 -34.16 18.46 -31.10
C CYS A 15 -32.67 18.24 -31.41
N SER A 16 -32.01 19.24 -32.00
CA SER A 16 -30.58 19.16 -32.33
C SER A 16 -29.76 19.58 -31.10
N ALA A 17 -29.19 18.61 -30.39
CA ALA A 17 -28.23 18.87 -29.31
C ALA A 17 -26.84 19.05 -29.90
N THR A 18 -26.29 20.26 -29.84
CA THR A 18 -24.90 20.54 -30.20
C THR A 18 -23.97 20.03 -29.09
N LEU A 19 -23.19 18.98 -29.37
CA LEU A 19 -22.10 18.52 -28.51
C LEU A 19 -20.90 19.47 -28.70
N THR A 20 -20.57 20.26 -27.68
CA THR A 20 -19.28 20.96 -27.60
C THR A 20 -18.26 20.01 -26.95
N ALA A 21 -17.34 19.49 -27.74
CA ALA A 21 -16.21 18.70 -27.23
C ALA A 21 -15.20 19.64 -26.57
N VAL A 22 -15.11 19.62 -25.24
CA VAL A 22 -14.01 20.22 -24.49
C VAL A 22 -12.77 19.35 -24.67
N ALA A 23 -11.76 19.88 -25.36
CA ALA A 23 -10.48 19.22 -25.55
C ALA A 23 -9.72 19.18 -24.21
N ALA A 24 -9.38 17.98 -23.75
CA ALA A 24 -8.51 17.77 -22.60
C ALA A 24 -7.06 18.18 -22.93
N PRO A 25 -6.31 18.79 -22.00
CA PRO A 25 -4.91 19.15 -22.24
C PRO A 25 -4.04 17.90 -22.42
N PRO A 26 -2.95 17.98 -23.22
CA PRO A 26 -2.07 16.85 -23.44
C PRO A 26 -1.38 16.43 -22.13
N ALA A 27 -1.46 15.15 -21.81
CA ALA A 27 -0.72 14.56 -20.69
C ALA A 27 0.78 14.71 -20.94
N SER A 28 1.50 15.32 -19.99
CA SER A 28 2.95 15.36 -20.03
C SER A 28 3.51 13.94 -19.90
N PRO A 29 4.52 13.54 -20.68
CA PRO A 29 5.13 12.22 -20.55
C PRO A 29 5.79 12.12 -19.17
N ALA A 30 5.35 11.14 -18.38
CA ALA A 30 6.00 10.79 -17.14
C ALA A 30 7.46 10.41 -17.42
N ARG A 31 8.40 11.07 -16.74
CA ARG A 31 9.82 10.77 -16.84
C ARG A 31 10.03 9.34 -16.28
N PRO A 32 10.83 8.46 -16.93
CA PRO A 32 11.17 7.17 -16.36
C PRO A 32 11.78 7.39 -14.98
N ALA A 33 11.22 6.75 -13.95
CA ALA A 33 11.81 6.76 -12.63
C ALA A 33 13.17 6.04 -12.72
N GLU A 34 14.27 6.77 -12.50
CA GLU A 34 15.57 6.12 -12.35
C GLU A 34 15.51 5.22 -11.10
N PRO A 35 16.06 3.99 -11.15
CA PRO A 35 16.11 3.13 -9.98
C PRO A 35 17.02 3.79 -8.95
N SER A 36 16.40 4.34 -7.91
CA SER A 36 17.12 4.87 -6.75
C SER A 36 17.74 3.68 -6.02
N SER A 37 19.00 3.41 -6.32
CA SER A 37 19.84 2.50 -5.55
C SER A 37 20.18 3.11 -4.18
N ALA A 38 19.16 3.44 -3.38
CA ALA A 38 19.32 3.60 -1.95
C ALA A 38 19.44 2.18 -1.37
N ALA A 39 20.66 1.67 -1.29
CA ALA A 39 20.98 0.35 -0.75
C ALA A 39 20.61 0.26 0.74
N GLY A 40 19.33 0.08 1.04
CA GLY A 40 18.84 -0.06 2.41
C GLY A 40 17.33 0.07 2.50
N PHE A 41 16.76 -0.60 3.48
CA PHE A 41 15.35 -0.45 3.82
C PHE A 41 15.14 0.87 4.57
N GLY A 42 13.92 1.41 4.51
CA GLY A 42 13.46 2.58 5.23
C GLY A 42 12.30 2.25 6.16
N TRP A 43 11.99 3.19 7.06
CA TRP A 43 10.81 3.10 7.90
C TRP A 43 9.53 3.12 7.04
N PRO A 44 8.51 2.32 7.38
CA PRO A 44 7.24 2.28 6.66
C PRO A 44 6.30 3.44 7.02
N LEU A 45 6.65 4.24 8.03
CA LEU A 45 5.96 5.47 8.44
C LEU A 45 6.98 6.60 8.55
N ALA A 46 6.52 7.83 8.30
CA ALA A 46 7.31 9.04 8.43
C ALA A 46 6.57 10.06 9.33
N PRO A 47 7.25 10.71 10.30
CA PRO A 47 8.63 10.46 10.75
C PRO A 47 8.81 9.05 11.34
N PRO A 48 10.05 8.61 11.67
CA PRO A 48 10.30 7.31 12.30
C PRO A 48 9.40 7.12 13.53
N PRO A 49 8.56 6.07 13.57
CA PRO A 49 7.55 5.89 14.61
C PRO A 49 8.14 5.33 15.89
N ALA A 50 7.45 5.55 17.01
CA ALA A 50 7.69 4.80 18.23
C ALA A 50 7.21 3.35 18.06
N VAL A 51 7.96 2.39 18.61
CA VAL A 51 7.56 0.98 18.65
C VAL A 51 6.62 0.78 19.85
N ALA A 52 5.35 0.48 19.59
CA ALA A 52 4.37 0.18 20.63
C ALA A 52 4.52 -1.26 21.15
N ARG A 53 4.80 -2.22 20.25
CA ARG A 53 5.01 -3.63 20.59
C ARG A 53 6.17 -4.22 19.77
N PRO A 54 7.20 -4.78 20.42
CA PRO A 54 8.35 -5.36 19.74
C PRO A 54 8.02 -6.73 19.13
N PHE A 55 8.91 -7.20 18.26
CA PHE A 55 8.87 -8.56 17.72
C PHE A 55 9.09 -9.58 18.83
N GLU A 56 8.36 -10.69 18.77
CA GLU A 56 8.48 -11.81 19.69
C GLU A 56 8.47 -13.09 18.85
N ALA A 57 9.65 -13.72 18.74
CA ALA A 57 9.82 -14.92 17.95
C ALA A 57 8.94 -16.05 18.51
N PRO A 58 8.19 -16.77 17.67
CA PRO A 58 7.45 -17.93 18.14
C PRO A 58 8.41 -19.12 18.37
N ASP A 59 8.23 -19.84 19.46
CA ASP A 59 9.06 -21.03 19.81
C ASP A 59 8.92 -22.20 18.83
N SER A 60 7.87 -22.18 18.01
CA SER A 60 7.64 -23.14 16.93
C SER A 60 6.98 -22.44 15.74
N ALA A 61 7.00 -23.07 14.56
CA ALA A 61 6.46 -22.47 13.33
C ALA A 61 5.03 -21.93 13.48
N PHE A 62 4.20 -22.60 14.28
CA PHE A 62 2.80 -22.25 14.55
C PHE A 62 2.54 -21.81 16.01
N GLY A 63 3.61 -21.62 16.79
CA GLY A 63 3.51 -21.15 18.17
C GLY A 63 3.02 -19.71 18.27
N PRO A 64 2.56 -19.31 19.48
CA PRO A 64 2.25 -17.92 19.77
C PRO A 64 3.51 -17.05 19.66
N GLY A 65 3.32 -15.76 19.44
CA GLY A 65 4.39 -14.78 19.33
C GLY A 65 3.86 -13.50 18.69
N HIS A 66 4.76 -12.61 18.33
CA HIS A 66 4.46 -11.36 17.63
C HIS A 66 5.32 -11.28 16.38
N ARG A 67 4.72 -11.61 15.23
CA ARG A 67 5.40 -11.89 13.95
C ARG A 67 5.78 -10.63 13.14
N GLY A 68 5.94 -9.52 13.85
CA GLY A 68 6.27 -8.20 13.35
C GLY A 68 6.42 -7.24 14.52
N VAL A 69 6.37 -5.95 14.25
CA VAL A 69 6.32 -4.89 15.26
C VAL A 69 5.08 -4.03 15.06
N ASP A 70 4.54 -3.51 16.15
CA ASP A 70 3.47 -2.53 16.07
C ASP A 70 4.07 -1.13 16.22
N LEU A 71 3.87 -0.29 15.22
CA LEU A 71 4.41 1.04 15.12
C LEU A 71 3.30 2.06 15.36
N VAL A 72 3.52 3.00 16.28
CA VAL A 72 2.56 4.08 16.54
C VAL A 72 2.43 4.95 15.30
N GLY A 73 1.19 5.21 14.89
CA GLY A 73 0.88 6.09 13.77
C GLY A 73 -0.43 6.85 13.95
N GLU A 74 -0.87 7.49 12.88
CA GLU A 74 -2.14 8.22 12.83
C GLU A 74 -3.07 7.61 11.78
N ALA A 75 -4.38 7.62 12.03
CA ALA A 75 -5.36 7.14 11.05
C ALA A 75 -5.28 8.00 9.78
N GLY A 76 -5.22 7.34 8.63
CA GLY A 76 -5.02 7.98 7.33
C GLY A 76 -3.57 8.36 7.02
N GLN A 77 -2.61 8.09 7.91
CA GLN A 77 -1.19 8.35 7.63
C GLN A 77 -0.72 7.49 6.44
N PRO A 78 0.05 8.06 5.49
CA PRO A 78 0.61 7.29 4.40
C PRO A 78 1.55 6.19 4.90
N VAL A 79 1.36 4.97 4.41
CA VAL A 79 2.22 3.82 4.65
C VAL A 79 3.13 3.63 3.44
N LEU A 80 4.43 3.56 3.68
CA LEU A 80 5.46 3.62 2.65
C LEU A 80 6.10 2.23 2.43
N ALA A 81 6.47 1.95 1.19
CA ALA A 81 7.25 0.76 0.87
C ALA A 81 8.64 0.85 1.52
N ALA A 82 8.98 -0.13 2.34
CA ALA A 82 10.25 -0.13 3.06
C ALA A 82 11.47 -0.22 2.13
N ALA A 83 11.33 -0.88 0.98
CA ALA A 83 12.34 -0.96 -0.06
C ALA A 83 11.68 -1.16 -1.43
N ASP A 84 12.48 -1.10 -2.49
CA ASP A 84 12.06 -1.48 -3.84
C ASP A 84 11.54 -2.93 -3.83
N GLY A 85 10.48 -3.20 -4.59
CA GLY A 85 9.90 -4.53 -4.63
C GLY A 85 8.69 -4.66 -5.54
N VAL A 86 8.01 -5.80 -5.42
CA VAL A 86 6.76 -6.11 -6.12
C VAL A 86 5.69 -6.41 -5.09
N VAL A 87 4.54 -5.77 -5.21
CA VAL A 87 3.38 -6.05 -4.37
C VAL A 87 2.87 -7.46 -4.69
N VAL A 88 2.91 -8.36 -3.71
CA VAL A 88 2.43 -9.75 -3.86
C VAL A 88 1.02 -9.94 -3.30
N HIS A 89 0.55 -9.00 -2.48
CA HIS A 89 -0.83 -8.97 -1.98
C HIS A 89 -1.22 -7.53 -1.66
N ALA A 90 -2.44 -7.15 -2.00
CA ALA A 90 -3.07 -5.89 -1.60
C ALA A 90 -4.58 -6.11 -1.50
N GLY A 91 -5.10 -6.15 -0.28
CA GLY A 91 -6.52 -6.38 -0.04
C GLY A 91 -6.81 -7.05 1.29
N TRP A 92 -8.07 -7.44 1.46
CA TRP A 92 -8.59 -7.97 2.72
C TRP A 92 -8.05 -9.39 3.02
N LEU A 93 -7.57 -9.61 4.25
CA LEU A 93 -7.21 -10.91 4.80
C LEU A 93 -7.93 -11.10 6.12
N VAL A 94 -8.88 -12.04 6.14
CA VAL A 94 -9.69 -12.49 7.29
C VAL A 94 -10.55 -11.40 7.93
N ASP A 95 -9.94 -10.35 8.47
CA ASP A 95 -10.61 -9.30 9.25
C ASP A 95 -10.04 -7.88 9.01
N ARG A 96 -8.99 -7.72 8.20
CA ARG A 96 -8.31 -6.44 7.96
C ARG A 96 -7.72 -6.34 6.55
N ALA A 97 -7.44 -5.12 6.09
CA ALA A 97 -6.72 -4.92 4.85
C ALA A 97 -5.20 -5.02 5.06
N VAL A 98 -4.53 -5.74 4.15
CA VAL A 98 -3.10 -6.03 4.22
C VAL A 98 -2.46 -5.70 2.88
N VAL A 99 -1.26 -5.13 2.92
CA VAL A 99 -0.35 -5.06 1.78
C VAL A 99 0.87 -5.91 2.08
N SER A 100 1.39 -6.64 1.10
CA SER A 100 2.66 -7.36 1.22
C SER A 100 3.53 -7.11 0.00
N VAL A 101 4.81 -6.86 0.23
CA VAL A 101 5.79 -6.55 -0.81
C VAL A 101 6.93 -7.56 -0.74
N GLU A 102 7.21 -8.21 -1.86
CA GLU A 102 8.38 -9.05 -2.05
C GLU A 102 9.56 -8.19 -2.52
N HIS A 103 10.71 -8.39 -1.91
CA HIS A 103 11.93 -7.65 -2.17
C HIS A 103 13.03 -8.58 -2.70
N ALA A 104 14.13 -7.99 -3.16
CA ALA A 104 15.33 -8.75 -3.48
C ALA A 104 15.82 -9.57 -2.27
N GLY A 105 16.43 -10.73 -2.53
CA GLY A 105 16.95 -11.61 -1.48
C GLY A 105 15.91 -12.51 -0.80
N GLY A 106 14.67 -12.58 -1.30
CA GLY A 106 13.62 -13.44 -0.74
C GLY A 106 13.02 -12.91 0.57
N LEU A 107 13.18 -11.60 0.80
CA LEU A 107 12.59 -10.88 1.92
C LEU A 107 11.21 -10.39 1.52
N ARG A 108 10.25 -10.54 2.44
CA ARG A 108 8.89 -10.02 2.29
C ARG A 108 8.55 -9.15 3.48
N THR A 109 8.04 -7.95 3.22
CA THR A 109 7.43 -7.10 4.23
C THR A 109 5.92 -7.12 4.13
N SER A 110 5.22 -7.05 5.26
CA SER A 110 3.76 -6.97 5.34
C SER A 110 3.33 -5.76 6.17
N TYR A 111 2.21 -5.14 5.79
CA TYR A 111 1.72 -3.88 6.32
C TYR A 111 0.23 -4.01 6.60
N GLU A 112 -0.18 -3.88 7.86
CA GLU A 112 -1.58 -3.99 8.26
C GLU A 112 -1.89 -3.18 9.54
N PRO A 113 -3.11 -2.65 9.73
CA PRO A 113 -4.18 -2.56 8.74
C PRO A 113 -3.94 -1.38 7.77
N VAL A 114 -4.00 -1.63 6.47
CA VAL A 114 -3.71 -0.60 5.44
C VAL A 114 -4.77 -0.61 4.35
N ALA A 115 -5.45 0.52 4.15
CA ALA A 115 -6.30 0.76 2.99
C ALA A 115 -5.41 0.92 1.74
N PRO A 116 -5.37 -0.06 0.81
CA PRO A 116 -4.36 -0.08 -0.24
C PRO A 116 -4.59 1.00 -1.29
N ALA A 117 -3.49 1.61 -1.75
CA ALA A 117 -3.43 2.50 -2.93
C ALA A 117 -2.69 1.84 -4.11
N VAL A 118 -2.30 0.57 -3.94
CA VAL A 118 -1.59 -0.27 -4.90
C VAL A 118 -2.34 -1.58 -5.10
N ALA A 119 -2.01 -2.31 -6.17
CA ALA A 119 -2.55 -3.63 -6.48
C ALA A 119 -1.43 -4.69 -6.51
N ALA A 120 -1.82 -5.96 -6.38
CA ALA A 120 -0.89 -7.06 -6.59
C ALA A 120 -0.33 -7.04 -8.02
N GLY A 121 0.99 -7.23 -8.15
CA GLY A 121 1.74 -7.11 -9.40
C GLY A 121 2.42 -5.76 -9.60
N ASP A 122 2.04 -4.72 -8.85
CA ASP A 122 2.67 -3.40 -8.96
C ASP A 122 4.13 -3.44 -8.52
N GLN A 123 4.99 -2.78 -9.30
CA GLN A 123 6.35 -2.45 -8.87
C GLN A 123 6.29 -1.19 -8.01
N VAL A 124 6.98 -1.24 -6.88
CA VAL A 124 7.04 -0.13 -5.92
C VAL A 124 8.49 0.23 -5.65
N ALA A 125 8.77 1.54 -5.58
CA ALA A 125 10.06 2.05 -5.13
C ALA A 125 10.04 2.27 -3.61
N ARG A 126 11.21 2.21 -2.96
CA ARG A 126 11.37 2.61 -1.56
C ARG A 126 10.77 3.99 -1.31
N GLY A 127 9.94 4.11 -0.27
CA GLY A 127 9.27 5.35 0.08
C GLY A 127 8.01 5.65 -0.74
N GLN A 128 7.67 4.83 -1.73
CA GLN A 128 6.39 4.94 -2.43
C GLN A 128 5.23 4.62 -1.49
N VAL A 129 4.15 5.38 -1.60
CA VAL A 129 2.92 5.13 -0.82
C VAL A 129 2.28 3.82 -1.28
N LEU A 130 2.13 2.87 -0.35
CA LEU A 130 1.41 1.61 -0.53
C LEU A 130 -0.08 1.76 -0.22
N GLY A 131 -0.43 2.70 0.64
CA GLY A 131 -1.79 2.90 1.13
C GLY A 131 -1.81 3.82 2.33
N HIS A 132 -2.94 3.81 3.05
CA HIS A 132 -3.15 4.65 4.22
C HIS A 132 -3.51 3.80 5.44
N LEU A 133 -2.91 4.12 6.58
CA LEU A 133 -3.09 3.39 7.83
C LEU A 133 -4.55 3.48 8.30
N GLU A 134 -5.17 2.35 8.59
CA GLU A 134 -6.52 2.32 9.16
C GLU A 134 -6.50 2.56 10.68
N PRO A 135 -7.58 3.09 11.28
CA PRO A 135 -7.66 3.32 12.72
C PRO A 135 -7.75 2.01 13.50
N GLY A 136 -7.22 2.04 14.73
CA GLY A 136 -7.26 0.92 15.67
C GLY A 136 -6.31 -0.22 15.32
N HIS A 137 -5.86 -0.93 16.35
CA HIS A 137 -5.07 -2.15 16.21
C HIS A 137 -5.08 -2.91 17.54
N PRO A 138 -5.50 -4.19 17.59
CA PRO A 138 -5.52 -4.95 18.82
C PRO A 138 -4.15 -5.00 19.51
N GLY A 139 -4.10 -4.65 20.80
CA GLY A 139 -2.85 -4.64 21.58
C GLY A 139 -2.04 -3.33 21.48
N CYS A 140 -2.50 -2.35 20.71
CA CYS A 140 -1.95 -1.00 20.68
C CYS A 140 -2.90 0.02 21.33
N ALA A 141 -2.36 0.86 22.22
CA ALA A 141 -3.13 1.89 22.93
C ALA A 141 -3.23 3.23 22.18
N ALA A 142 -2.45 3.40 21.10
CA ALA A 142 -2.54 4.58 20.25
C ALA A 142 -3.81 4.54 19.37
N PRO A 143 -4.27 5.69 18.85
CA PRO A 143 -5.43 5.75 17.96
C PRO A 143 -5.29 4.86 16.70
N ALA A 144 -4.06 4.69 16.22
CA ALA A 144 -3.72 3.74 15.16
C ALA A 144 -2.31 3.18 15.40
N CYS A 145 -2.11 1.91 15.04
CA CYS A 145 -0.78 1.32 14.91
C CYS A 145 -0.70 0.54 13.61
N LEU A 146 0.46 0.60 12.96
CA LEU A 146 0.81 -0.28 11.85
C LEU A 146 1.53 -1.50 12.41
N HIS A 147 0.98 -2.70 12.20
CA HIS A 147 1.74 -3.93 12.28
C HIS A 147 2.60 -4.07 11.01
N TRP A 148 3.91 -4.03 11.21
CA TRP A 148 4.90 -4.21 10.15
C TRP A 148 5.62 -5.53 10.36
N GLY A 149 5.50 -6.45 9.40
CA GLY A 149 6.10 -7.78 9.46
C GLY A 149 7.30 -7.93 8.53
N LEU A 150 8.19 -8.85 8.87
CA LEU A 150 9.29 -9.30 8.01
C LEU A 150 9.33 -10.83 7.97
N ARG A 151 9.43 -11.37 6.76
CA ARG A 151 9.64 -12.79 6.51
C ARG A 151 10.79 -13.00 5.53
N GLU A 152 11.57 -14.05 5.74
CA GLU A 152 12.58 -14.57 4.81
C GLU A 152 12.23 -16.03 4.51
N GLY A 153 11.75 -16.29 3.29
CA GLY A 153 11.08 -17.56 2.99
C GLY A 153 9.88 -17.80 3.91
N GLU A 154 9.96 -18.85 4.74
CA GLU A 154 8.93 -19.22 5.74
C GLU A 154 9.23 -18.70 7.16
N ARG A 155 10.41 -18.10 7.38
CA ARG A 155 10.84 -17.69 8.71
C ARG A 155 10.51 -16.22 8.96
N TYR A 156 9.80 -15.95 10.06
CA TYR A 156 9.60 -14.59 10.54
C TYR A 156 10.86 -14.06 11.24
N ARG A 157 11.14 -12.77 11.03
CA ARG A 157 12.29 -12.06 11.60
C ARG A 157 11.85 -10.72 12.18
N ASP A 158 12.71 -10.12 12.99
CA ASP A 158 12.47 -8.79 13.51
C ASP A 158 12.65 -7.75 12.38
N PRO A 159 11.59 -7.03 11.96
CA PRO A 159 11.66 -6.02 10.92
C PRO A 159 12.52 -4.81 11.31
N LEU A 160 12.77 -4.56 12.60
CA LEU A 160 13.65 -3.47 13.03
C LEU A 160 15.11 -3.70 12.59
N GLU A 161 15.50 -4.94 12.31
CA GLU A 161 16.81 -5.26 11.72
C GLU A 161 17.03 -4.59 10.35
N LEU A 162 15.96 -4.22 9.64
CA LEU A 162 16.01 -3.55 8.34
C LEU A 162 16.37 -2.06 8.45
N VAL A 163 16.07 -1.43 9.57
CA VAL A 163 16.18 0.02 9.79
C VAL A 163 17.10 0.39 10.96
N ALA A 164 17.68 -0.61 11.62
CA ALA A 164 18.69 -0.41 12.63
C ALA A 164 19.90 0.36 12.05
N PRO A 165 20.42 1.39 12.75
CA PRO A 165 21.64 2.04 12.31
C PRO A 165 22.75 0.99 12.17
N GLY A 166 23.44 0.98 11.03
CA GLY A 166 24.49 0.02 10.75
C GLY A 166 25.49 -0.04 11.90
N ARG A 167 25.91 -1.26 12.28
CA ARG A 167 26.85 -1.46 13.41
C ARG A 167 28.07 -0.56 13.23
N VAL A 168 28.18 0.49 14.06
CA VAL A 168 29.35 1.35 14.10
C VAL A 168 30.52 0.50 14.60
N ARG A 169 31.43 0.15 13.69
CA ARG A 169 32.68 -0.52 14.03
C ARG A 169 33.79 0.51 14.03
N LEU A 170 34.32 0.82 15.21
CA LEU A 170 35.56 1.57 15.32
C LEU A 170 36.70 0.68 14.83
N LEU A 171 37.47 1.15 13.85
CA LEU A 171 38.73 0.51 13.45
C LEU A 171 39.82 0.96 14.44
N PRO A 172 40.70 0.06 14.90
CA PRO A 172 41.87 0.48 15.66
C PRO A 172 42.74 1.38 14.78
N TRP A 173 43.23 2.46 15.38
CA TRP A 173 44.18 3.41 14.79
C TRP A 173 45.58 2.80 14.63
#